data_AF-A0A1R3I5R3-F1
#
_entry.id   AF-A0A1R3I5R3-F1
#
_cell.length_a   1.000
_cell.length_b   1.000
_cell.length_c   1.000
_cell.angle_alpha   90.00
_cell.angle_beta   90.00
_cell.angle_gamma   90.00
#
_symmetry.space_group_name_H-M   'P 1'
#
loop_
_entity.id
_entity.type
_entity.pdbx_description
1 polymer ?
#
loop_
_entity_poly.entity_id
_entity_poly.type
_entity_poly.pdbx_seq_one_letter_code
_entity_poly.pdbx_strand_id
1 'polypeptide(L)'
;MPAPIDEFPPTETLSDMLNGFIELLQSQLQISYPSARLASSNELRQDPSLVTIVKIVLKFVEDYIPLGTAGSLYTRGAADYWPPRLSLQDCYTEIIDFDATERVVDVDIVGEHRMGFIITSPPTLVATLHTSFNLNLADHSTLHNLKLIVPTNPEQEPSRNMQPIKILILNAGGIQNPAFLPVHLYSSITTTTLTLLDTLEDNGSYGTPVSLPAN
;
A
#
# COMPACT_ATOMS: atom_id res chain seq x y z
N MET A 1 -3.61 11.39 -28.74
CA MET A 1 -3.12 12.52 -27.92
C MET A 1 -1.91 12.04 -27.13
N PRO A 2 -0.84 12.83 -26.97
CA PRO A 2 0.22 12.49 -26.03
C PRO A 2 -0.36 12.41 -24.61
N ALA A 3 -0.01 11.36 -23.87
CA ALA A 3 -0.43 11.20 -22.48
C ALA A 3 0.09 12.36 -21.62
N PRO A 4 -0.65 12.77 -20.56
CA PRO A 4 -0.16 13.75 -19.60
C PRO A 4 1.21 13.34 -19.08
N ILE A 5 2.14 14.29 -19.06
CA ILE A 5 3.50 14.05 -18.58
C ILE A 5 3.49 14.35 -17.08
N ASP A 6 3.52 13.32 -16.24
CA ASP A 6 3.68 13.46 -14.80
C ASP A 6 5.15 13.83 -14.50
N GLU A 7 5.40 15.10 -14.19
CA GLU A 7 6.69 15.58 -13.69
C GLU A 7 6.66 15.67 -12.15
N PHE A 8 7.68 15.12 -11.50
CA PHE A 8 7.82 15.25 -10.04
C PHE A 8 8.27 16.67 -9.68
N PRO A 9 7.71 17.25 -8.61
CA PRO A 9 8.21 18.52 -8.08
C PRO A 9 9.69 18.36 -7.67
N PRO A 10 10.55 19.37 -7.91
CA PRO A 10 11.92 19.35 -7.45
C PRO A 10 11.99 19.14 -5.93
N THR A 11 12.98 18.38 -5.45
CA THR A 11 13.20 18.09 -4.02
C THR A 11 13.24 19.35 -3.15
N GLU A 12 13.73 20.46 -3.70
CA GLU A 12 13.80 21.78 -3.06
C GLU A 12 12.42 22.41 -2.78
N THR A 13 11.39 21.98 -3.50
CA THR A 13 10.02 22.49 -3.36
C THR A 13 9.16 21.63 -2.44
N LEU A 14 9.68 20.48 -2.02
CA LEU A 14 8.99 19.56 -1.13
C LEU A 14 9.11 20.02 0.33
N SER A 15 8.12 19.63 1.14
CA SER A 15 8.21 19.83 2.58
C SER A 15 9.36 19.01 3.17
N ASP A 16 9.92 19.47 4.28
CA ASP A 16 10.97 18.73 5.00
C ASP A 16 10.54 17.29 5.30
N MET A 17 9.27 17.08 5.67
CA MET A 17 8.69 15.75 5.88
C MET A 17 8.77 14.87 4.63
N LEU A 18 8.36 15.39 3.46
CA LEU A 18 8.44 14.67 2.18
C LEU A 18 9.90 14.36 1.80
N ASN A 19 10.81 15.29 2.02
CA ASN A 19 12.24 15.07 1.81
C ASN A 19 12.78 13.96 2.70
N GLY A 20 12.38 13.92 3.97
CA GLY A 20 12.75 12.83 4.87
C GLY A 20 12.21 11.46 4.43
N PHE A 21 10.99 11.40 3.89
CA PHE A 21 10.44 10.16 3.30
C PHE A 21 11.20 9.74 2.04
N ILE A 22 11.54 10.70 1.18
CA ILE A 22 12.29 10.47 -0.04
C ILE A 22 13.68 9.92 0.28
N GLU A 23 14.44 10.61 1.13
CA GLU A 23 15.77 10.16 1.56
C GLU A 23 15.73 8.74 2.10
N LEU A 24 14.67 8.45 2.84
CA LEU A 24 14.48 7.12 3.38
C LEU A 24 14.15 6.08 2.31
N LEU A 25 13.24 6.37 1.37
CA LEU A 25 12.99 5.46 0.25
C LEU A 25 14.25 5.23 -0.56
N GLN A 26 15.04 6.28 -0.76
CA GLN A 26 16.32 6.18 -1.46
C GLN A 26 17.32 5.29 -0.72
N SER A 27 17.40 5.46 0.60
CA SER A 27 18.28 4.65 1.46
C SER A 27 17.85 3.18 1.50
N GLN A 28 16.54 2.92 1.59
CA GLN A 28 15.99 1.56 1.80
C GLN A 28 15.89 0.75 0.51
N LEU A 29 15.45 1.38 -0.56
CA LEU A 29 15.24 0.71 -1.85
C LEU A 29 16.47 0.83 -2.76
N GLN A 30 17.50 1.56 -2.33
CA GLN A 30 18.67 1.93 -3.14
C GLN A 30 18.29 2.58 -4.47
N ILE A 31 17.13 3.22 -4.53
CA ILE A 31 16.67 3.99 -5.68
C ILE A 31 17.09 5.45 -5.49
N SER A 32 17.38 6.17 -6.56
CA SER A 32 17.52 7.62 -6.46
C SER A 32 16.17 8.28 -6.68
N TYR A 33 15.82 9.28 -5.87
CA TYR A 33 14.70 10.14 -6.16
C TYR A 33 14.96 10.73 -7.53
N PRO A 34 14.01 10.63 -8.46
CA PRO A 34 14.24 11.14 -9.78
C PRO A 34 14.49 12.65 -9.70
N SER A 35 15.71 13.08 -10.01
CA SER A 35 15.97 14.51 -10.32
C SER A 35 15.35 14.90 -11.67
N ALA A 36 14.84 13.91 -12.41
CA ALA A 36 14.17 14.00 -13.70
C ALA A 36 12.89 13.14 -13.70
N ARG A 37 12.29 12.91 -14.87
CA ARG A 37 11.02 12.16 -15.01
C ARG A 37 11.15 10.72 -14.49
N LEU A 38 10.10 10.17 -13.89
CA LEU A 38 10.10 8.82 -13.34
C LEU A 38 10.37 7.73 -14.40
N ALA A 39 9.93 7.99 -15.65
CA ALA A 39 10.23 7.17 -16.82
C ALA A 39 11.71 7.19 -17.26
N SER A 40 12.58 7.98 -16.62
CA SER A 40 14.01 8.10 -16.96
C SER A 40 14.94 7.34 -16.01
N SER A 41 14.46 6.87 -14.87
CA SER A 41 15.24 5.97 -14.00
C SER A 41 15.31 4.57 -14.63
N ASN A 42 16.53 4.05 -14.77
CA ASN A 42 16.75 2.71 -15.30
C ASN A 42 16.28 1.64 -14.31
N GLU A 43 16.39 1.91 -13.01
CA GLU A 43 15.99 1.06 -11.91
C GLU A 43 14.47 0.87 -11.90
N LEU A 44 13.72 1.97 -12.04
CA LEU A 44 12.26 1.94 -12.11
C LEU A 44 11.71 1.35 -13.41
N ARG A 45 12.50 1.35 -14.49
CA ARG A 45 12.16 0.63 -15.74
C ARG A 45 12.35 -0.87 -15.62
N GLN A 46 13.32 -1.31 -14.82
CA GLN A 46 13.59 -2.72 -14.61
C GLN A 46 12.56 -3.37 -13.70
N ASP A 47 11.98 -2.60 -12.77
CA ASP A 47 10.94 -3.08 -11.87
C ASP A 47 9.73 -2.12 -11.78
N PRO A 48 8.65 -2.38 -12.54
CA PRO A 48 7.42 -1.61 -12.49
C PRO A 48 6.74 -1.57 -11.11
N SER A 49 7.04 -2.53 -10.23
CA SER A 49 6.47 -2.58 -8.87
C SER A 49 7.04 -1.46 -7.99
N LEU A 50 8.31 -1.08 -8.16
CA LEU A 50 8.94 0.02 -7.45
C LEU A 50 8.29 1.37 -7.79
N VAL A 51 7.91 1.59 -9.05
CA VAL A 51 7.15 2.78 -9.47
C VAL A 51 5.83 2.87 -8.70
N THR A 52 5.15 1.73 -8.56
CA THR A 52 3.86 1.64 -7.88
C THR A 52 4.03 1.92 -6.38
N ILE A 53 5.06 1.36 -5.76
CA ILE A 53 5.40 1.60 -4.35
C ILE A 53 5.71 3.07 -4.10
N VAL A 54 6.55 3.70 -4.93
CA VAL A 54 6.89 5.13 -4.81
C VAL A 54 5.64 5.99 -4.98
N LYS A 55 4.78 5.69 -5.97
CA LYS A 55 3.51 6.40 -6.16
C LYS A 55 2.56 6.24 -4.96
N ILE A 56 2.46 5.04 -4.39
CA ILE A 56 1.64 4.78 -3.19
C ILE A 56 2.17 5.59 -2.01
N VAL A 57 3.49 5.61 -1.79
CA VAL A 57 4.08 6.38 -0.67
C VAL A 57 3.86 7.87 -0.87
N LEU A 58 4.11 8.41 -2.07
CA LEU A 58 3.91 9.83 -2.34
C LEU A 58 2.44 10.24 -2.22
N LYS A 59 1.52 9.44 -2.77
CA LYS A 59 0.08 9.66 -2.64
C LYS A 59 -0.37 9.55 -1.18
N PHE A 60 0.14 8.58 -0.43
CA PHE A 60 -0.13 8.46 1.00
C PHE A 60 0.30 9.71 1.75
N VAL A 61 1.48 10.25 1.45
CA VAL A 61 1.97 11.48 2.09
C VAL A 61 1.13 12.69 1.68
N GLU A 62 0.78 12.85 0.40
CA GLU A 62 -0.07 13.94 -0.09
C GLU A 62 -1.48 13.92 0.55
N ASP A 63 -2.12 12.75 0.57
CA ASP A 63 -3.48 12.57 1.07
C ASP A 63 -3.57 12.65 2.61
N TYR A 64 -2.46 12.45 3.35
CA TYR A 64 -2.45 12.50 4.82
C TYR A 64 -2.16 13.88 5.43
N ILE A 65 -1.61 14.83 4.67
CA ILE A 65 -1.29 16.19 5.17
C ILE A 65 -2.49 16.95 5.79
N PRO A 66 -3.77 16.78 5.39
CA PRO A 66 -4.87 17.57 5.98
C PRO A 66 -5.49 17.00 7.27
N LEU A 67 -5.10 15.82 7.78
CA LEU A 67 -5.87 15.11 8.83
C LEU A 67 -5.70 15.60 10.29
N GLY A 68 -4.88 16.64 10.55
CA GLY A 68 -4.79 17.27 11.86
C GLY A 68 -4.40 16.34 13.03
N THR A 69 -4.56 16.82 14.26
CA THR A 69 -4.10 16.16 15.51
C THR A 69 -4.73 14.79 15.80
N ALA A 70 -5.79 14.38 15.09
CA ALA A 70 -6.41 13.06 15.24
C ALA A 70 -5.74 11.96 14.40
N GLY A 71 -4.97 12.32 13.36
CA GLY A 71 -4.16 11.38 12.58
C GLY A 71 -2.96 10.80 13.32
N SER A 72 -2.69 11.27 14.55
CA SER A 72 -1.47 10.98 15.29
C SER A 72 -1.30 9.52 15.74
N LEU A 73 -2.35 8.69 15.69
CA LEU A 73 -2.29 7.31 16.18
C LEU A 73 -1.60 6.37 15.18
N TYR A 74 -1.71 6.64 13.88
CA TYR A 74 -1.07 5.84 12.82
C TYR A 74 0.23 6.46 12.29
N THR A 75 0.51 7.74 12.59
CA THR A 75 1.79 8.40 12.27
C THR A 75 2.90 8.15 13.29
N ARG A 76 2.57 7.57 14.46
CA ARG A 76 3.51 7.32 15.56
C ARG A 76 4.76 6.50 15.21
N GLY A 77 4.74 5.80 14.08
CA GLY A 77 5.93 5.10 13.56
C GLY A 77 6.72 5.89 12.52
N ALA A 78 6.06 6.62 11.61
CA ALA A 78 6.69 7.16 10.42
C ALA A 78 6.93 8.69 10.44
N ALA A 79 6.03 9.47 11.06
CA ALA A 79 6.12 10.95 11.05
C ALA A 79 6.60 11.54 12.39
N ASP A 80 6.60 10.77 13.48
CA ASP A 80 7.00 11.24 14.81
C ASP A 80 8.53 11.19 15.03
N TYR A 81 9.28 10.61 14.09
CA TYR A 81 10.74 10.58 14.10
C TYR A 81 11.30 11.52 13.04
N TRP A 82 12.34 12.29 13.40
CA TRP A 82 13.16 13.03 12.45
C TRP A 82 14.60 12.49 12.46
N PRO A 83 15.12 12.00 11.32
CA PRO A 83 14.42 11.85 10.04
C PRO A 83 13.28 10.79 10.13
N PRO A 84 12.24 10.89 9.27
CA PRO A 84 11.22 9.86 9.14
C PRO A 84 11.91 8.50 9.04
N ARG A 85 11.44 7.54 9.82
CA ARG A 85 11.93 6.16 9.76
C ARG A 85 10.75 5.30 9.34
N LEU A 86 10.67 4.87 8.07
CA LEU A 86 9.94 3.63 7.81
C LEU A 86 10.72 2.58 8.58
N SER A 87 10.08 1.97 9.56
CA SER A 87 10.60 0.82 10.32
C SER A 87 10.83 -0.43 9.44
N LEU A 88 10.89 -0.25 8.12
CA LEU A 88 11.17 -1.25 7.09
C LEU A 88 12.63 -1.73 7.12
N GLN A 89 13.57 -0.90 7.57
CA GLN A 89 14.99 -1.10 7.26
C GLN A 89 15.63 -2.33 7.90
N ASP A 90 15.12 -2.85 9.02
CA ASP A 90 15.86 -3.84 9.83
C ASP A 90 15.01 -4.96 10.47
N CYS A 91 13.80 -5.20 9.97
CA CYS A 91 12.79 -5.90 10.77
C CYS A 91 12.20 -7.16 10.15
N TYR A 92 12.07 -7.20 8.82
CA TYR A 92 11.36 -8.28 8.15
C TYR A 92 12.36 -9.33 7.70
N THR A 93 12.53 -10.37 8.52
CA THR A 93 13.40 -11.50 8.19
C THR A 93 12.79 -12.40 7.11
N GLU A 94 11.47 -12.31 6.93
CA GLU A 94 10.71 -13.17 6.04
C GLU A 94 9.51 -12.43 5.44
N ILE A 95 9.26 -12.67 4.15
CA ILE A 95 8.04 -12.28 3.45
C ILE A 95 7.33 -13.57 3.03
N ILE A 96 6.12 -13.76 3.54
CA ILE A 96 5.30 -14.94 3.24
C ILE A 96 4.32 -14.57 2.12
N ASP A 97 4.32 -15.35 1.04
CA ASP A 97 3.37 -15.20 -0.06
C ASP A 97 2.15 -16.10 0.17
N PHE A 98 0.96 -15.52 0.02
CA PHE A 98 -0.33 -16.17 0.21
C PHE A 98 -1.17 -16.00 -1.06
N ASP A 99 -1.30 -17.09 -1.82
CA ASP A 99 -2.24 -17.16 -2.92
C ASP A 99 -3.66 -17.42 -2.38
N ALA A 100 -4.50 -16.40 -2.47
CA ALA A 100 -5.90 -16.49 -2.09
C ALA A 100 -6.67 -17.29 -3.15
N THR A 101 -6.70 -18.62 -3.01
CA THR A 101 -7.50 -19.48 -3.89
C THR A 101 -8.98 -19.45 -3.54
N GLU A 102 -9.32 -19.02 -2.31
CA GLU A 102 -10.67 -18.96 -1.78
C GLU A 102 -11.25 -17.54 -1.84
N ARG A 103 -12.59 -17.46 -1.75
CA ARG A 103 -13.34 -16.19 -1.76
C ARG A 103 -13.08 -15.36 -0.51
N VAL A 104 -12.80 -16.02 0.60
CA VAL A 104 -12.55 -15.42 1.90
C VAL A 104 -11.24 -15.99 2.39
N VAL A 105 -10.27 -15.12 2.62
CA VAL A 105 -8.99 -15.50 3.20
C VAL A 105 -8.88 -14.83 4.55
N ASP A 106 -8.81 -15.64 5.59
CA ASP A 106 -8.58 -15.21 6.97
C ASP A 106 -7.10 -15.48 7.31
N VAL A 107 -6.37 -14.45 7.74
CA VAL A 107 -4.94 -14.50 8.09
C VAL A 107 -4.77 -13.95 9.49
N ASP A 108 -4.26 -14.80 10.39
CA ASP A 108 -3.87 -14.41 11.73
C ASP A 108 -2.38 -14.07 11.75
N ILE A 109 -2.06 -12.83 12.10
CA ILE A 109 -0.68 -12.35 12.26
C ILE A 109 -0.42 -12.09 13.74
N VAL A 110 0.54 -12.83 14.28
CA VAL A 110 1.10 -12.59 15.62
C VAL A 110 1.81 -11.24 15.60
N GLY A 111 1.31 -10.26 16.36
CA GLY A 111 1.75 -8.88 16.31
C GLY A 111 3.23 -8.73 16.66
N GLU A 112 3.75 -9.54 17.57
CA GLU A 112 5.17 -9.54 17.98
C GLU A 112 6.12 -9.96 16.85
N HIS A 113 5.64 -10.68 15.84
CA HIS A 113 6.49 -11.21 14.77
C HIS A 113 6.62 -10.19 13.63
N ARG A 114 7.83 -9.64 13.46
CA ARG A 114 8.13 -8.72 12.36
C ARG A 114 8.25 -9.47 11.03
N MET A 115 7.11 -9.73 10.40
CA MET A 115 7.01 -10.46 9.12
C MET A 115 6.23 -9.65 8.08
N GLY A 116 6.64 -9.79 6.83
CA GLY A 116 5.93 -9.26 5.67
C GLY A 116 5.00 -10.33 5.11
N PHE A 117 3.90 -9.91 4.51
CA PHE A 117 2.96 -10.79 3.85
C PHE A 117 2.57 -10.20 2.51
N ILE A 118 2.57 -11.02 1.46
CA ILE A 118 1.97 -10.68 0.18
C ILE A 118 0.74 -11.57 0.04
N ILE A 119 -0.44 -10.95 -0.10
CA ILE A 119 -1.66 -11.68 -0.40
C ILE A 119 -2.01 -11.41 -1.86
N THR A 120 -1.99 -12.45 -2.68
CA THR A 120 -2.34 -12.40 -4.10
C THR A 120 -3.75 -12.95 -4.30
N SER A 121 -4.68 -12.09 -4.73
CA SER A 121 -6.05 -12.50 -5.06
C SER A 121 -6.15 -13.15 -6.44
N PRO A 122 -7.21 -13.93 -6.72
CA PRO A 122 -7.57 -14.26 -8.09
C PRO A 122 -7.87 -12.97 -8.87
N PRO A 123 -7.82 -12.98 -10.21
CA PRO A 123 -8.23 -11.84 -11.02
C PRO A 123 -9.61 -11.30 -10.60
N THR A 124 -9.66 -10.07 -10.09
CA THR A 124 -10.87 -9.44 -9.57
C THR A 124 -10.84 -7.94 -9.76
N LEU A 125 -12.02 -7.32 -9.91
CA LEU A 125 -12.18 -5.86 -9.97
C LEU A 125 -12.23 -5.22 -8.58
N VAL A 126 -12.70 -5.99 -7.60
CA VAL A 126 -12.96 -5.50 -6.24
C VAL A 126 -12.46 -6.52 -5.24
N ALA A 127 -11.82 -6.04 -4.19
CA ALA A 127 -11.59 -6.81 -2.98
C ALA A 127 -11.81 -5.93 -1.75
N THR A 128 -12.30 -6.53 -0.67
CA THR A 128 -12.48 -5.85 0.61
C THR A 128 -11.54 -6.46 1.63
N LEU A 129 -10.67 -5.64 2.22
CA LEU A 129 -9.80 -6.06 3.31
C LEU A 129 -10.36 -5.53 4.63
N HIS A 130 -10.72 -6.45 5.51
CA HIS A 130 -11.05 -6.15 6.90
C HIS A 130 -9.85 -6.44 7.77
N THR A 131 -9.55 -5.52 8.69
CA THR A 131 -8.51 -5.72 9.68
C THR A 131 -9.10 -5.54 11.07
N SER A 132 -8.69 -6.38 12.02
CA SER A 132 -8.99 -6.19 13.43
C SER A 132 -7.77 -6.52 14.27
N PHE A 133 -7.71 -5.90 15.44
CA PHE A 133 -6.60 -6.02 16.36
C PHE A 133 -7.11 -6.46 17.72
N ASN A 134 -6.49 -7.52 18.23
CA ASN A 134 -6.77 -8.06 19.55
C ASN A 134 -5.52 -7.94 20.42
N LEU A 135 -5.69 -7.41 21.63
CA LEU A 135 -4.65 -7.33 22.65
C LEU A 135 -5.03 -8.27 23.79
N ASN A 136 -4.19 -9.25 24.06
CA ASN A 136 -4.32 -10.09 25.24
C ASN A 136 -3.62 -9.39 26.41
N LEU A 137 -4.40 -8.99 27.41
CA LEU A 137 -3.89 -8.27 28.57
C LEU A 137 -3.16 -9.17 29.57
N ALA A 138 -3.36 -10.49 29.51
CA ALA A 138 -2.74 -11.42 30.45
C ALA A 138 -1.24 -11.64 30.17
N ASP A 139 -0.87 -11.69 28.90
CA ASP A 139 0.50 -11.93 28.44
C ASP A 139 1.08 -10.80 27.58
N HIS A 140 0.31 -9.73 27.37
CA HIS A 140 0.66 -8.61 26.50
C HIS A 140 0.99 -9.06 25.06
N SER A 141 0.36 -10.14 24.59
CA SER A 141 0.44 -10.57 23.21
C SER A 141 -0.58 -9.85 22.34
N THR A 142 -0.26 -9.72 21.06
CA THR A 142 -1.09 -9.05 20.07
C THR A 142 -1.40 -9.97 18.90
N LEU A 143 -2.63 -9.91 18.42
CA LEU A 143 -3.08 -10.69 17.27
C LEU A 143 -3.81 -9.77 16.30
N HIS A 144 -3.26 -9.64 15.10
CA HIS A 144 -3.93 -8.96 14.00
C HIS A 144 -4.69 -10.02 13.19
N ASN A 145 -6.00 -9.86 13.07
CA ASN A 145 -6.83 -10.72 12.24
C ASN A 145 -7.13 -9.94 10.95
N LEU A 146 -6.71 -10.50 9.82
CA LEU A 146 -6.94 -9.95 8.49
C LEU A 146 -7.92 -10.85 7.76
N LYS A 147 -8.93 -10.25 7.14
CA LYS A 147 -9.92 -10.95 6.34
C LYS A 147 -10.04 -10.28 5.00
N LEU A 148 -9.53 -10.93 3.96
CA LEU A 148 -9.70 -10.52 2.58
C LEU A 148 -10.94 -11.22 2.01
N ILE A 149 -11.88 -10.42 1.51
CA ILE A 149 -13.10 -10.90 0.85
C ILE A 149 -13.02 -10.49 -0.61
N VAL A 150 -12.97 -11.49 -1.49
CA VAL A 150 -13.03 -11.32 -2.94
C VAL A 150 -14.45 -11.67 -3.40
N PRO A 151 -15.30 -10.68 -3.69
CA PRO A 151 -16.65 -10.92 -4.19
C PRO A 151 -16.57 -11.71 -5.48
N THR A 152 -17.33 -12.80 -5.52
CA THR A 152 -17.50 -13.63 -6.72
C THR A 152 -18.95 -13.48 -7.14
N ASN A 153 -19.15 -12.78 -8.25
CA ASN A 153 -20.44 -12.78 -8.88
C ASN A 153 -20.55 -14.07 -9.70
N PRO A 154 -21.39 -15.06 -9.31
CA PRO A 154 -21.43 -16.37 -9.96
C PRO A 154 -21.83 -16.29 -11.44
N GLU A 155 -22.45 -15.17 -11.86
CA GLU A 155 -22.86 -14.94 -13.24
C GLU A 155 -21.81 -14.20 -14.08
N GLN A 156 -20.75 -13.70 -13.46
CA GLN A 156 -19.73 -12.93 -14.15
C GLN A 156 -18.53 -13.81 -14.47
N GLU A 157 -18.42 -14.23 -15.73
CA GLU A 157 -17.18 -14.84 -16.19
C GLU A 157 -16.02 -13.85 -16.01
N PRO A 158 -14.83 -14.32 -15.55
CA PRO A 158 -13.67 -13.47 -15.40
C PRO A 158 -13.35 -12.84 -16.76
N SER A 159 -13.50 -11.52 -16.85
CA SER A 159 -13.18 -10.82 -18.08
C SER A 159 -11.69 -11.01 -18.37
N ARG A 160 -11.32 -11.11 -19.65
CA ARG A 160 -9.91 -11.34 -20.07
C ARG A 160 -8.93 -10.27 -19.57
N ASN A 161 -9.43 -9.15 -19.05
CA ASN A 161 -8.65 -8.01 -18.62
C ASN A 161 -8.54 -7.87 -17.10
N MET A 162 -9.13 -8.78 -16.30
CA MET A 162 -8.95 -8.72 -14.85
C MET A 162 -7.52 -9.11 -14.47
N GLN A 163 -6.92 -8.37 -13.53
CA GLN A 163 -5.62 -8.67 -12.97
C GLN A 163 -5.76 -9.08 -11.49
N PRO A 164 -4.87 -9.94 -10.99
CA PRO A 164 -4.73 -10.19 -9.55
C PRO A 164 -4.45 -8.89 -8.78
N ILE A 165 -5.19 -8.65 -7.69
CA ILE A 165 -4.80 -7.64 -6.70
C ILE A 165 -3.76 -8.25 -5.78
N LYS A 166 -2.61 -7.58 -5.63
CA LYS A 166 -1.56 -7.94 -4.67
C LYS A 166 -1.54 -6.95 -3.51
N ILE A 167 -1.64 -7.46 -2.29
CA ILE A 167 -1.67 -6.66 -1.06
C ILE A 167 -0.41 -6.98 -0.25
N LEU A 168 0.46 -5.99 -0.08
CA LEU A 168 1.61 -6.08 0.82
C LEU A 168 1.22 -5.61 2.22
N ILE A 169 1.37 -6.48 3.21
CA ILE A 169 1.13 -6.21 4.62
C ILE A 169 2.46 -6.31 5.36
N LEU A 170 2.74 -5.32 6.20
CA LEU A 170 4.00 -5.19 6.92
C LEU A 170 3.68 -5.12 8.42
N ASN A 171 3.99 -6.18 9.16
CA ASN A 171 3.77 -6.19 10.60
C ASN A 171 4.89 -5.49 11.38
N ALA A 172 4.57 -4.32 11.95
CA ALA A 172 5.54 -3.51 12.66
C ALA A 172 5.92 -4.01 14.07
N GLY A 173 5.49 -5.20 14.51
CA GLY A 173 5.97 -5.78 15.77
C GLY A 173 5.12 -5.49 17.02
N GLY A 174 3.81 -5.23 16.85
CA GLY A 174 2.84 -5.21 17.95
C GLY A 174 3.18 -4.22 19.07
N ILE A 175 2.63 -4.44 20.28
CA ILE A 175 2.91 -3.56 21.43
C ILE A 175 4.31 -3.75 22.03
N GLN A 176 5.00 -4.83 21.68
CA GLN A 176 6.36 -5.09 22.14
C GLN A 176 7.40 -4.30 21.35
N ASN A 177 7.03 -3.71 20.21
CA ASN A 177 7.94 -2.81 19.53
C ASN A 177 8.16 -1.56 20.42
N PRO A 178 9.41 -1.31 20.86
CA PRO A 178 9.74 -0.19 21.76
C PRO A 178 9.48 1.19 21.13
N ALA A 179 9.20 1.27 19.83
CA ALA A 179 8.70 2.48 19.20
C ALA A 179 7.25 2.83 19.63
N PHE A 180 6.45 1.85 20.07
CA PHE A 180 5.06 2.04 20.50
C PHE A 180 4.92 2.19 22.02
N LEU A 181 5.94 2.72 22.70
CA LEU A 181 5.92 2.92 24.15
C LEU A 181 4.61 3.57 24.64
N PRO A 182 4.10 3.13 25.80
CA PRO A 182 2.69 3.24 26.13
C PRO A 182 2.36 4.66 26.53
N VAL A 183 1.79 5.45 25.61
CA VAL A 183 1.22 6.74 26.00
C VAL A 183 -0.16 6.56 26.62
N HIS A 184 -1.03 5.64 26.18
CA HIS A 184 -2.24 5.23 26.93
C HIS A 184 -2.79 3.88 26.41
N LEU A 185 -2.79 2.83 27.24
CA LEU A 185 -3.42 1.55 26.95
C LEU A 185 -4.94 1.65 27.23
N TYR A 186 -5.71 2.08 26.24
CA TYR A 186 -7.15 1.80 26.22
C TYR A 186 -7.38 0.61 25.29
N SER A 187 -8.19 -0.35 25.73
CA SER A 187 -8.61 -1.49 24.92
C SER A 187 -9.57 -1.02 23.82
N SER A 188 -9.04 -0.54 22.70
CA SER A 188 -9.85 -0.25 21.51
C SER A 188 -9.68 -1.38 20.51
N ILE A 189 -10.78 -2.08 20.21
CA ILE A 189 -10.88 -2.86 18.98
C ILE A 189 -11.11 -1.85 17.87
N THR A 190 -10.10 -1.64 17.03
CA THR A 190 -10.25 -0.83 15.82
C THR A 190 -10.46 -1.77 14.66
N THR A 191 -11.58 -1.61 13.96
CA THR A 191 -11.85 -2.31 12.70
C THR A 191 -11.70 -1.30 11.56
N THR A 192 -10.78 -1.58 10.65
CA THR A 192 -10.62 -0.79 9.43
C THR A 192 -11.07 -1.62 8.24
N THR A 193 -11.82 -1.00 7.33
CA THR A 193 -12.27 -1.62 6.08
C THR A 193 -11.71 -0.82 4.92
N LEU A 194 -10.94 -1.48 4.06
CA LEU A 194 -10.39 -0.89 2.84
C LEU A 194 -11.03 -1.58 1.64
N THR A 195 -11.68 -0.81 0.78
CA THR A 195 -12.20 -1.28 -0.51
C THR A 195 -11.19 -0.95 -1.60
N LEU A 196 -10.63 -1.98 -2.23
CA LEU A 196 -9.71 -1.86 -3.34
C LEU A 196 -10.52 -1.99 -4.62
N LEU A 197 -10.54 -0.91 -5.41
CA LEU A 197 -11.18 -0.86 -6.72
C LEU A 197 -10.08 -0.78 -7.77
N ASP A 198 -10.06 -1.73 -8.69
CA ASP A 198 -9.25 -1.60 -9.89
C ASP A 198 -9.92 -0.57 -10.80
N THR A 199 -9.42 0.67 -10.76
CA THR A 199 -9.81 1.69 -11.73
C THR A 199 -9.13 1.35 -13.04
N LEU A 200 -9.77 0.47 -13.82
CA LEU A 200 -9.49 0.33 -15.24
C LEU A 200 -9.70 1.71 -15.86
N GLU A 201 -8.61 2.46 -16.04
CA GLU A 201 -8.63 3.62 -16.92
C GLU A 201 -9.04 3.09 -18.30
N ASP A 202 -10.27 3.41 -18.69
CA ASP A 202 -10.83 3.11 -20.00
C ASP A 202 -9.96 3.83 -21.03
N ASN A 203 -8.91 3.15 -21.47
CA ASN A 203 -8.08 3.56 -22.59
C ASN A 203 -8.95 3.43 -23.84
N GLY A 204 -9.81 4.43 -24.03
CA GLY A 204 -10.78 4.51 -25.11
C GLY A 204 -10.13 4.16 -26.44
N SER A 205 -10.43 2.95 -26.91
CA SER A 205 -10.28 2.58 -28.30
C SER A 205 -11.27 3.46 -29.06
N TYR A 206 -10.81 4.63 -29.52
CA TYR A 206 -11.54 5.41 -30.50
C TYR A 206 -11.67 4.54 -31.75
N GLY A 207 -12.83 3.88 -31.87
CA GLY A 207 -13.22 3.20 -33.10
C GLY A 207 -13.05 4.16 -34.25
N THR A 208 -12.24 3.77 -35.22
CA THR A 208 -12.15 4.45 -36.50
C THR A 208 -13.56 4.56 -37.08
N PRO A 209 -14.02 5.76 -37.48
CA PRO A 209 -15.33 5.91 -38.09
C PRO A 209 -15.37 5.07 -39.36
N VAL A 210 -16.29 4.11 -39.41
CA VAL A 210 -16.59 3.35 -40.61
C VAL A 210 -17.18 4.32 -41.62
N SER A 211 -16.38 4.71 -42.60
CA SER A 211 -16.84 5.50 -43.74
C SER A 211 -17.85 4.69 -44.55
N LEU A 212 -19.11 5.14 -44.55
CA LEU A 212 -20.17 4.65 -45.42
C LEU A 212 -19.84 4.96 -46.90
N PRO A 213 -20.08 4.03 -47.84
CA PRO A 213 -19.92 4.30 -49.26
C PRO A 213 -20.97 5.32 -49.72
N ALA A 214 -20.53 6.36 -50.43
CA ALA A 214 -21.41 7.30 -51.12
C ALA A 214 -22.06 6.61 -52.33
N ASN A 215 -23.39 6.69 -52.42
CA ASN A 215 -24.17 6.41 -53.63
C ASN A 215 -24.31 7.68 -54.46
#